data_AF-A0A7X4GK56-F1
#
_entry.id   AF-A0A7X4GK56-F1
#
_cell.length_a   1.000
_cell.length_b   1.000
_cell.length_c   1.000
_cell.angle_alpha   90.00
_cell.angle_beta   90.00
_cell.angle_gamma   90.00
#
_symmetry.space_group_name_H-M   'P 1'
#
loop_
_entity.id
_entity.type
_entity.pdbx_description
1 polymer ?
#
loop_
_entity_poly.entity_id
_entity_poly.type
_entity_poly.pdbx_seq_one_letter_code
_entity_poly.pdbx_strand_id
1 'polypeptide(L)'
;MISTRRLAHATARSAWLALIAPAAVLAQDIGPALDPGVMVGWAGGEAARYDNERRSGAAADAARRTLDARALAPHLLSATPVGAKSLASLTYRPSAAVRRQNFAHFVRASREVDPTGAASLERFLGTNDVMGLADQWMKPYGMATNNVADAVSVYLTSAWLATRGSAEDPEPALMRGVRDQIAAAVGATPAIAEASDAQKQELAEAMIVQAILVSQYVEAAQGDPALMRQVQDAAATGAKASFDIDLRTLDLSPRGLRAQ
;
A
#
# COMPACT_ATOMS: atom_id res chain seq x y z
N MET A 1 -45.23 -12.56 17.24
CA MET A 1 -43.83 -12.52 17.74
C MET A 1 -42.91 -12.24 16.56
N ILE A 2 -42.53 -10.98 16.34
CA ILE A 2 -41.50 -10.60 15.36
C ILE A 2 -40.47 -9.81 16.17
N SER A 3 -39.31 -10.43 16.41
CA SER A 3 -38.21 -9.82 17.17
C SER A 3 -37.27 -9.14 16.19
N THR A 4 -37.38 -7.81 16.10
CA THR A 4 -36.39 -6.95 15.48
C THR A 4 -35.19 -6.79 16.40
N ARG A 5 -34.09 -7.50 16.13
CA ARG A 5 -32.77 -7.14 16.68
C ARG A 5 -32.11 -6.12 15.76
N ARG A 6 -32.18 -4.85 16.14
CA ARG A 6 -31.26 -3.82 15.64
C ARG A 6 -29.89 -4.10 16.24
N LEU A 7 -28.93 -4.51 15.42
CA LEU A 7 -27.52 -4.49 15.78
C LEU A 7 -27.06 -3.03 15.76
N ALA A 8 -26.70 -2.51 16.92
CA ALA A 8 -25.97 -1.26 17.04
C ALA A 8 -24.53 -1.51 16.58
N HIS A 9 -24.16 -1.00 15.41
CA HIS A 9 -22.76 -0.90 15.03
C HIS A 9 -22.14 0.25 15.82
N ALA A 10 -21.40 -0.10 16.88
CA ALA A 10 -20.44 0.82 17.47
C ALA A 10 -19.36 1.07 16.41
N THR A 11 -19.21 2.32 15.99
CA THR A 11 -18.18 2.78 15.05
C THR A 11 -16.80 2.56 15.67
N ALA A 12 -16.20 1.40 15.40
CA ALA A 12 -14.79 1.16 15.71
C ALA A 12 -13.96 1.95 14.69
N ARG A 13 -13.50 3.15 15.09
CA ARG A 13 -12.52 3.92 14.32
C ARG A 13 -11.21 3.12 14.23
N SER A 14 -10.58 3.11 13.05
CA SER A 14 -9.33 2.40 12.77
C SER A 14 -8.27 2.63 13.86
N ALA A 15 -7.78 1.55 14.45
CA ALA A 15 -6.66 1.53 15.39
C ALA A 15 -5.36 2.00 14.71
N TRP A 16 -5.27 1.90 13.38
CA TRP A 16 -4.08 2.33 12.64
C TRP A 16 -3.75 3.81 12.81
N LEU A 17 -4.78 4.62 12.93
CA LEU A 17 -4.68 6.08 12.97
C LEU A 17 -4.41 6.58 14.39
N ALA A 18 -4.85 5.84 15.42
CA ALA A 18 -4.57 6.15 16.81
C ALA A 18 -3.06 6.10 17.13
N LEU A 19 -2.29 5.32 16.37
CA LEU A 19 -0.84 5.20 16.53
C LEU A 19 -0.06 6.38 15.92
N ILE A 20 -0.69 7.22 15.08
CA ILE A 20 0.00 8.25 14.27
C ILE A 20 -0.33 9.71 14.72
N ALA A 21 -1.26 9.94 15.67
CA ALA A 21 -1.77 11.29 15.97
C ALA A 21 -0.94 12.10 17.01
N PRO A 22 -0.85 13.45 16.87
CA PRO A 22 -2.03 14.32 16.97
C PRO A 22 -2.47 14.95 15.63
N ALA A 23 -3.70 14.63 15.26
CA ALA A 23 -4.39 14.95 14.00
C ALA A 23 -4.78 16.43 13.78
N ALA A 24 -4.23 17.38 14.53
CA ALA A 24 -4.66 18.78 14.44
C ALA A 24 -3.84 19.64 13.47
N VAL A 25 -2.63 19.23 13.10
CA VAL A 25 -1.72 20.05 12.27
C VAL A 25 -1.78 19.67 10.78
N LEU A 26 -2.28 18.48 10.45
CA LEU A 26 -2.28 18.00 9.06
C LEU A 26 -3.56 18.35 8.29
N ALA A 27 -4.71 18.54 8.96
CA ALA A 27 -5.97 18.79 8.24
C ALA A 27 -6.05 20.16 7.53
N GLN A 28 -5.26 21.16 7.95
CA GLN A 28 -5.32 22.53 7.38
C GLN A 28 -4.26 22.80 6.29
N ASP A 29 -3.24 21.95 6.15
CA ASP A 29 -2.10 22.15 5.23
C ASP A 29 -2.04 21.11 4.08
N ILE A 30 -2.97 20.15 4.03
CA ILE A 30 -3.08 19.15 2.95
C ILE A 30 -3.95 19.67 1.78
N GLY A 31 -4.52 20.87 1.87
CA GLY A 31 -5.42 21.45 0.86
C GLY A 31 -4.94 21.36 -0.61
N PRO A 32 -3.65 21.61 -0.93
CA PRO A 32 -3.09 21.41 -2.28
C PRO A 32 -2.71 19.95 -2.59
N ALA A 33 -2.44 19.14 -1.57
CA ALA A 33 -2.03 17.73 -1.67
C ALA A 33 -3.21 16.75 -1.82
N LEU A 34 -4.43 17.28 -1.94
CA LEU A 34 -5.66 16.57 -2.30
C LEU A 34 -5.98 16.70 -3.80
N ASP A 35 -5.06 17.22 -4.62
CA ASP A 35 -5.27 17.26 -6.06
C ASP A 35 -5.33 15.82 -6.63
N PRO A 36 -6.42 15.43 -7.30
CA PRO A 36 -6.56 14.10 -7.89
C PRO A 36 -5.46 13.75 -8.90
N GLY A 37 -4.86 14.74 -9.57
CA GLY A 37 -3.71 14.56 -10.46
C GLY A 37 -2.43 14.16 -9.73
N VAL A 38 -2.28 14.56 -8.46
CA VAL A 38 -1.14 14.19 -7.60
C VAL A 38 -1.31 12.77 -7.08
N MET A 39 -2.51 12.44 -6.61
CA MET A 39 -2.87 11.09 -6.19
C MET A 39 -2.90 10.10 -7.36
N VAL A 40 -3.36 10.51 -8.55
CA VAL A 40 -3.30 9.69 -9.77
C VAL A 40 -1.87 9.62 -10.32
N GLY A 41 -1.02 10.63 -10.16
CA GLY A 41 0.41 10.51 -10.48
C GLY A 41 1.08 9.46 -9.60
N TRP A 42 0.87 9.53 -8.29
CA TRP A 42 1.51 8.64 -7.33
C TRP A 42 0.94 7.22 -7.33
N ALA A 43 -0.39 7.09 -7.33
CA ALA A 43 -1.07 5.82 -7.38
C ALA A 43 -0.96 5.22 -8.81
N GLY A 44 -1.14 6.04 -9.85
CA GLY A 44 -1.15 5.67 -11.27
C GLY A 44 0.21 5.32 -11.90
N GLY A 45 1.22 5.03 -11.09
CA GLY A 45 2.45 4.39 -11.54
C GLY A 45 3.61 5.32 -11.89
N GLU A 46 3.63 6.59 -11.45
CA GLU A 46 4.81 7.46 -11.63
C GLU A 46 6.04 6.94 -10.86
N ALA A 47 5.86 6.35 -9.67
CA ALA A 47 6.96 5.67 -8.97
C ALA A 47 7.50 4.47 -9.76
N ALA A 48 6.66 3.81 -10.59
CA ALA A 48 7.08 2.76 -11.52
C ALA A 48 7.58 3.31 -12.88
N ARG A 49 7.16 4.51 -13.29
CA ARG A 49 7.62 5.19 -14.52
C ARG A 49 8.95 5.90 -14.36
N TYR A 50 9.25 6.44 -13.19
CA TYR A 50 10.53 7.09 -12.90
C TYR A 50 11.71 6.13 -13.11
N ASP A 51 11.51 4.82 -12.88
CA ASP A 51 12.49 3.78 -13.23
C ASP A 51 12.48 3.36 -14.72
N ASN A 52 11.37 3.56 -15.43
CA ASN A 52 11.30 3.29 -16.87
C ASN A 52 12.08 4.33 -17.68
N GLU A 53 12.10 5.59 -17.25
CA GLU A 53 12.76 6.68 -17.99
C GLU A 53 14.30 6.60 -17.92
N ARG A 54 14.84 5.92 -16.90
CA ARG A 54 16.29 5.67 -16.77
C ARG A 54 16.82 4.55 -17.69
N ARG A 55 15.93 3.82 -18.39
CA ARG A 55 16.25 2.63 -19.20
C ARG A 55 17.05 2.89 -20.49
N SER A 56 17.46 4.13 -20.79
CA SER A 56 18.21 4.45 -22.01
C SER A 56 19.74 4.34 -21.87
N GLY A 57 20.29 3.92 -20.72
CA GLY A 57 21.74 3.79 -20.46
C GLY A 57 22.22 2.40 -20.04
N ALA A 58 22.12 1.40 -20.92
CA ALA A 58 22.36 -0.01 -20.59
C ALA A 58 23.85 -0.38 -20.36
N ALA A 59 24.16 -0.90 -19.17
CA ALA A 59 25.05 -2.05 -18.89
C ALA A 59 25.30 -2.22 -17.37
N ALA A 60 25.32 -1.12 -16.60
CA ALA A 60 25.49 -1.13 -15.14
C ALA A 60 24.16 -1.30 -14.36
N ASP A 61 23.01 -1.11 -15.03
CA ASP A 61 21.68 -1.05 -14.40
C ASP A 61 21.00 -2.41 -14.17
N ALA A 62 21.56 -3.51 -14.68
CA ALA A 62 20.96 -4.84 -14.46
C ALA A 62 20.90 -5.24 -12.96
N ALA A 63 21.86 -4.77 -12.17
CA ALA A 63 21.91 -4.98 -10.71
C ALA A 63 21.05 -3.99 -9.91
N ARG A 64 20.52 -2.94 -10.55
CA ARG A 64 19.69 -1.88 -9.93
C ARG A 64 18.23 -1.91 -10.39
N ARG A 65 17.79 -2.99 -11.04
CA ARG A 65 16.39 -3.14 -11.42
C ARG A 65 15.55 -3.17 -10.15
N THR A 66 14.78 -2.11 -9.95
CA THR A 66 13.70 -2.07 -8.97
C THR A 66 12.67 -3.13 -9.32
N LEU A 67 12.03 -3.69 -8.29
CA LEU A 67 11.00 -4.68 -8.51
C LEU A 67 9.73 -4.00 -8.98
N ASP A 68 9.24 -4.42 -10.15
CA ASP A 68 7.97 -3.95 -10.69
C ASP A 68 6.82 -4.75 -10.09
N ALA A 69 5.93 -4.08 -9.36
CA ALA A 69 4.71 -4.67 -8.80
C ALA A 69 3.80 -5.28 -9.89
N ARG A 70 3.87 -4.78 -11.12
CA ARG A 70 3.10 -5.28 -12.26
C ARG A 70 3.51 -6.70 -12.65
N ALA A 71 4.72 -7.13 -12.30
CA ALA A 71 5.15 -8.51 -12.50
C ALA A 71 4.31 -9.53 -11.72
N LEU A 72 3.62 -9.09 -10.65
CA LEU A 72 2.70 -9.94 -9.89
C LEU A 72 1.38 -10.18 -10.61
N ALA A 73 0.95 -9.25 -11.48
CA ALA A 73 -0.39 -9.23 -12.08
C ALA A 73 -0.86 -10.57 -12.68
N PRO A 74 -0.05 -11.29 -13.49
CA PRO A 74 -0.47 -12.57 -14.07
C PRO A 74 -0.77 -13.65 -13.03
N HIS A 75 -0.16 -13.55 -11.85
CA HIS A 75 -0.25 -14.55 -10.80
C HIS A 75 -1.26 -14.17 -9.71
N LEU A 76 -1.55 -12.89 -9.51
CA LEU A 76 -2.39 -12.40 -8.40
C LEU A 76 -3.77 -13.06 -8.37
N LEU A 77 -4.49 -13.09 -9.50
CA LEU A 77 -5.87 -13.59 -9.53
C LEU A 77 -5.97 -15.11 -9.67
N SER A 78 -4.91 -15.76 -10.17
CA SER A 78 -4.85 -17.20 -10.44
C SER A 78 -4.08 -17.99 -9.37
N ALA A 79 -3.50 -17.31 -8.37
CA ALA A 79 -2.71 -17.93 -7.33
C ALA A 79 -3.52 -18.92 -6.46
N THR A 80 -2.95 -20.10 -6.27
CA THR A 80 -3.36 -21.10 -5.29
C THR A 80 -2.57 -20.93 -4.00
N PRO A 81 -3.16 -21.18 -2.81
CA PRO A 81 -2.46 -21.00 -1.53
C PRO A 81 -1.12 -21.76 -1.47
N VAL A 82 -0.07 -21.10 -0.98
CA VAL A 82 1.27 -21.68 -0.80
C VAL A 82 1.56 -22.07 0.64
N GLY A 83 2.44 -23.06 0.83
CA GLY A 83 2.86 -23.52 2.16
C GLY A 83 3.83 -22.55 2.86
N ALA A 84 3.97 -22.69 4.19
CA ALA A 84 4.73 -21.79 5.06
C ALA A 84 6.21 -21.54 4.66
N LYS A 85 6.87 -22.52 4.03
CA LYS A 85 8.26 -22.36 3.55
C LYS A 85 8.38 -21.30 2.45
N SER A 86 7.34 -21.14 1.63
CA SER A 86 7.27 -20.11 0.59
C SER A 86 7.08 -18.71 1.16
N LEU A 87 6.54 -18.58 2.38
CA LEU A 87 6.40 -17.27 3.06
C LEU A 87 7.73 -16.79 3.63
N ALA A 88 8.57 -17.70 4.13
CA ALA A 88 9.87 -17.37 4.71
C ALA A 88 10.85 -16.79 3.68
N SER A 89 10.83 -17.26 2.43
CA SER A 89 11.68 -16.75 1.33
C SER A 89 11.34 -15.33 0.90
N LEU A 90 10.20 -14.80 1.35
CA LEU A 90 9.74 -13.43 1.05
C LEU A 90 10.14 -12.42 2.11
N THR A 91 10.82 -12.87 3.17
CA THR A 91 11.41 -11.98 4.17
C THR A 91 12.72 -11.40 3.66
N TYR A 92 13.07 -10.23 4.17
CA TYR A 92 14.35 -9.57 3.94
C TYR A 92 14.93 -9.02 5.23
N ARG A 93 16.24 -8.73 5.24
CA ARG A 93 16.90 -8.01 6.33
C ARG A 93 16.79 -6.50 6.12
N PRO A 94 16.10 -5.75 7.00
CA PRO A 94 15.97 -4.31 6.84
C PRO A 94 17.32 -3.59 6.96
N SER A 95 17.53 -2.57 6.13
CA SER A 95 18.68 -1.68 6.12
C SER A 95 18.26 -0.23 6.27
N ALA A 96 18.81 0.46 7.27
CA ALA A 96 18.54 1.88 7.48
C ALA A 96 19.07 2.76 6.32
N ALA A 97 20.13 2.33 5.65
CA ALA A 97 20.68 3.05 4.50
C ALA A 97 19.73 2.97 3.29
N VAL A 98 19.21 1.78 3.00
CA VAL A 98 18.22 1.55 1.94
C VAL A 98 16.95 2.34 2.23
N ARG A 99 16.47 2.31 3.48
CA ARG A 99 15.28 3.08 3.89
C ARG A 99 15.41 4.58 3.66
N ARG A 100 16.55 5.17 4.06
CA ARG A 100 16.80 6.60 3.82
C ARG A 100 16.81 6.92 2.33
N GLN A 101 17.40 6.05 1.52
CA GLN A 101 17.41 6.21 0.07
C GLN A 101 16.00 6.11 -0.52
N ASN A 102 15.21 5.13 -0.09
CA ASN A 102 13.81 4.96 -0.51
C ASN A 102 12.97 6.19 -0.17
N PHE A 103 13.07 6.68 1.07
CA PHE A 103 12.32 7.86 1.52
C PHE A 103 12.71 9.12 0.74
N ALA A 104 14.01 9.34 0.53
CA ALA A 104 14.49 10.44 -0.29
C ALA A 104 14.03 10.32 -1.76
N HIS A 105 13.93 9.10 -2.28
CA HIS A 105 13.37 8.82 -3.61
C HIS A 105 11.89 9.20 -3.68
N PHE A 106 11.07 8.75 -2.72
CA PHE A 106 9.64 9.08 -2.67
C PHE A 106 9.41 10.58 -2.58
N VAL A 107 10.17 11.28 -1.73
CA VAL A 107 10.06 12.74 -1.60
C VAL A 107 10.41 13.44 -2.90
N ARG A 108 11.51 13.04 -3.57
CA ARG A 108 11.91 13.65 -4.85
C ARG A 108 10.87 13.44 -5.93
N ALA A 109 10.41 12.21 -6.13
CA ALA A 109 9.35 11.92 -7.11
C ALA A 109 8.06 12.69 -6.79
N SER A 110 7.72 12.82 -5.50
CA SER A 110 6.55 13.61 -5.08
C SER A 110 6.72 15.10 -5.40
N ARG A 111 7.93 15.67 -5.28
CA ARG A 111 8.16 17.11 -5.58
C ARG A 111 7.92 17.46 -7.05
N GLU A 112 8.09 16.52 -7.97
CA GLU A 112 7.88 16.74 -9.40
C GLU A 112 6.39 16.96 -9.73
N VAL A 113 5.51 16.42 -8.89
CA VAL A 113 4.05 16.47 -9.07
C VAL A 113 3.38 17.44 -8.08
N ASP A 114 3.82 17.44 -6.81
CA ASP A 114 3.32 18.29 -5.73
C ASP A 114 4.44 18.69 -4.76
N PRO A 115 5.06 19.86 -4.96
CA PRO A 115 6.09 20.38 -4.07
C PRO A 115 5.64 20.55 -2.61
N THR A 116 4.38 20.93 -2.37
CA THR A 116 3.85 21.18 -1.03
C THR A 116 3.59 19.87 -0.29
N GLY A 117 2.89 18.94 -0.93
CA GLY A 117 2.66 17.60 -0.39
C GLY A 117 3.98 16.85 -0.17
N ALA A 118 4.97 17.03 -1.04
CA ALA A 118 6.28 16.43 -0.85
C ALA A 118 7.05 16.97 0.37
N ALA A 119 6.90 18.26 0.70
CA ALA A 119 7.47 18.82 1.93
C ALA A 119 6.79 18.25 3.18
N SER A 120 5.46 18.05 3.13
CA SER A 120 4.72 17.38 4.20
C SER A 120 5.11 15.91 4.34
N LEU A 121 5.28 15.19 3.22
CA LEU A 121 5.75 13.80 3.19
C LEU A 121 7.18 13.68 3.73
N GLU A 122 8.09 14.57 3.34
CA GLU A 122 9.47 14.61 3.85
C GLU A 122 9.49 14.81 5.36
N ARG A 123 8.68 15.74 5.87
CA ARG A 123 8.54 15.95 7.31
C ARG A 123 7.99 14.70 8.00
N PHE A 124 6.95 14.09 7.47
CA PHE A 124 6.36 12.87 8.01
C PHE A 124 7.38 11.72 8.08
N LEU A 125 8.05 11.41 6.98
CA LEU A 125 9.05 10.34 6.88
C LEU A 125 10.31 10.62 7.72
N GLY A 126 10.67 11.90 7.91
CA GLY A 126 11.84 12.30 8.68
C GLY A 126 11.62 12.37 10.20
N THR A 127 10.37 12.50 10.66
CA THR A 127 10.04 12.68 12.08
C THR A 127 9.39 11.45 12.74
N ASN A 128 8.81 10.55 11.96
CA ASN A 128 8.09 9.39 12.46
C ASN A 128 8.84 8.09 12.18
N ASP A 129 8.79 7.14 13.12
CA ASP A 129 9.19 5.76 12.85
C ASP A 129 8.06 5.04 12.08
N VAL A 130 7.94 5.39 10.80
CA VAL A 130 6.85 4.91 9.91
C VAL A 130 6.80 3.38 9.87
N MET A 131 7.97 2.72 9.86
CA MET A 131 8.02 1.26 9.86
C MET A 131 7.66 0.68 11.22
N GLY A 132 8.09 1.28 12.33
CA GLY A 132 7.65 0.86 13.66
C GLY A 132 6.15 1.01 13.87
N LEU A 133 5.55 2.08 13.36
CA LEU A 133 4.10 2.31 13.40
C LEU A 133 3.34 1.28 12.55
N ALA A 134 3.82 1.01 11.34
CA ALA A 134 3.27 -0.04 10.49
C ALA A 134 3.36 -1.41 11.16
N ASP A 135 4.48 -1.75 11.78
CA ASP A 135 4.69 -3.03 12.46
C ASP A 135 3.69 -3.24 13.59
N GLN A 136 3.45 -2.21 14.41
CA GLN A 136 2.48 -2.27 15.50
C GLN A 136 1.06 -2.61 15.02
N TRP A 137 0.65 -2.07 13.88
CA TRP A 137 -0.67 -2.37 13.31
C TRP A 137 -0.74 -3.65 12.49
N MET A 138 0.37 -4.06 11.87
CA MET A 138 0.45 -5.34 11.16
C MET A 138 0.45 -6.53 12.14
N LYS A 139 0.92 -6.32 13.37
CA LYS A 139 1.10 -7.37 14.38
C LYS A 139 -0.18 -8.17 14.72
N PRO A 140 -1.36 -7.58 14.96
CA PRO A 140 -2.61 -8.32 15.20
C PRO A 140 -3.00 -9.25 14.04
N TYR A 141 -2.51 -8.98 12.83
CA TYR A 141 -2.74 -9.79 11.64
C TYR A 141 -1.70 -10.91 11.44
N GLY A 142 -0.66 -10.98 12.30
CA GLY A 142 0.45 -11.90 12.14
C GLY A 142 1.34 -11.57 10.94
N MET A 143 1.37 -10.29 10.56
CA MET A 143 2.12 -9.75 9.44
C MET A 143 3.35 -8.98 9.93
N ALA A 144 4.37 -8.89 9.09
CA ALA A 144 5.61 -8.18 9.40
C ALA A 144 5.99 -7.20 8.29
N THR A 145 6.52 -6.03 8.68
CA THR A 145 6.96 -5.01 7.72
C THR A 145 8.13 -5.47 6.85
N ASN A 146 8.90 -6.47 7.30
CA ASN A 146 10.02 -7.02 6.56
C ASN A 146 9.67 -8.23 5.66
N ASN A 147 8.39 -8.38 5.29
CA ASN A 147 7.93 -9.39 4.35
C ASN A 147 7.20 -8.73 3.17
N VAL A 148 7.64 -9.02 1.95
CA VAL A 148 7.09 -8.39 0.73
C VAL A 148 5.61 -8.73 0.53
N ALA A 149 5.20 -9.98 0.78
CA ALA A 149 3.81 -10.37 0.61
C ALA A 149 2.90 -9.66 1.63
N ASP A 150 3.37 -9.51 2.86
CA ASP A 150 2.63 -8.80 3.89
C ASP A 150 2.45 -7.32 3.51
N ALA A 151 3.53 -6.65 3.10
CA ALA A 151 3.49 -5.24 2.68
C ALA A 151 2.55 -4.99 1.48
N VAL A 152 2.63 -5.83 0.43
CA VAL A 152 1.72 -5.76 -0.73
C VAL A 152 0.27 -6.03 -0.33
N SER A 153 0.03 -6.96 0.60
CA SER A 153 -1.31 -7.27 1.10
C SER A 153 -1.94 -6.11 1.86
N VAL A 154 -1.14 -5.39 2.64
CA VAL A 154 -1.56 -4.18 3.34
C VAL A 154 -1.97 -3.11 2.34
N TYR A 155 -1.15 -2.82 1.33
CA TYR A 155 -1.51 -1.86 0.28
C TYR A 155 -2.81 -2.22 -0.44
N LEU A 156 -2.91 -3.44 -0.99
CA LEU A 156 -4.07 -3.84 -1.79
C LEU A 156 -5.36 -3.86 -0.96
N THR A 157 -5.28 -4.23 0.32
CA THR A 157 -6.45 -4.21 1.20
C THR A 157 -6.86 -2.77 1.54
N SER A 158 -5.91 -1.89 1.89
CA SER A 158 -6.18 -0.47 2.11
C SER A 158 -6.78 0.20 0.88
N ALA A 159 -6.25 -0.08 -0.31
CA ALA A 159 -6.78 0.45 -1.57
C ALA A 159 -8.19 -0.08 -1.85
N TRP A 160 -8.47 -1.36 -1.59
CA TRP A 160 -9.81 -1.96 -1.78
C TRP A 160 -10.87 -1.38 -0.82
N LEU A 161 -10.48 -1.10 0.42
CA LEU A 161 -11.32 -0.40 1.39
C LEU A 161 -11.55 1.05 0.96
N ALA A 162 -10.51 1.72 0.47
CA ALA A 162 -10.59 3.08 -0.05
C ALA A 162 -11.53 3.18 -1.26
N THR A 163 -11.56 2.22 -2.19
CA THR A 163 -12.54 2.22 -3.29
C THR A 163 -13.99 2.09 -2.81
N ARG A 164 -14.21 1.71 -1.54
CA ARG A 164 -15.52 1.64 -0.86
C ARG A 164 -15.74 2.78 0.13
N GLY A 165 -14.78 3.71 0.22
CA GLY A 165 -14.79 4.80 1.20
C GLY A 165 -14.80 4.33 2.65
N SER A 166 -14.27 3.13 2.92
CA SER A 166 -14.22 2.57 4.27
C SER A 166 -12.89 2.89 4.94
N ALA A 167 -12.96 3.45 6.14
CA ALA A 167 -11.83 3.62 7.05
C ALA A 167 -11.87 2.60 8.20
N GLU A 168 -12.57 1.48 8.03
CA GLU A 168 -12.62 0.43 9.03
C GLU A 168 -11.39 -0.46 8.94
N ASP A 169 -10.90 -0.94 10.09
CA ASP A 169 -9.86 -1.96 10.10
C ASP A 169 -10.42 -3.28 9.53
N PRO A 170 -9.72 -3.95 8.60
CA PRO A 170 -10.17 -5.21 8.05
C PRO A 170 -10.15 -6.31 9.11
N GLU A 171 -11.08 -7.28 9.00
CA GLU A 171 -11.05 -8.46 9.86
C GLU A 171 -9.79 -9.30 9.62
N PRO A 172 -9.21 -9.94 10.66
CA PRO A 172 -7.99 -10.73 10.50
C PRO A 172 -8.09 -11.88 9.49
N ALA A 173 -9.28 -12.44 9.29
CA ALA A 173 -9.49 -13.50 8.29
C ALA A 173 -9.34 -12.98 6.85
N LEU A 174 -9.79 -11.75 6.57
CA LEU A 174 -9.66 -11.13 5.25
C LEU A 174 -8.18 -10.84 4.95
N MET A 175 -7.46 -10.27 5.91
CA MET A 175 -6.03 -9.99 5.77
C MET A 175 -5.21 -11.25 5.51
N ARG A 176 -5.50 -12.36 6.21
CA ARG A 176 -4.85 -13.65 5.94
C ARG A 176 -5.15 -14.18 4.54
N GLY A 177 -6.40 -14.08 4.08
CA GLY A 177 -6.78 -14.51 2.74
C GLY A 177 -6.02 -13.78 1.64
N VAL A 178 -5.87 -12.46 1.77
CA VAL A 178 -5.06 -11.65 0.83
C VAL A 178 -3.59 -12.05 0.93
N ARG A 179 -3.04 -12.16 2.15
CA ARG A 179 -1.66 -12.58 2.38
C ARG A 179 -1.31 -13.87 1.66
N ASP A 180 -2.13 -14.90 1.80
CA ASP A 180 -1.88 -16.21 1.23
C ASP A 180 -1.90 -16.16 -0.31
N GLN A 181 -2.81 -15.36 -0.89
CA GLN A 181 -2.88 -15.11 -2.33
C GLN A 181 -1.64 -14.36 -2.84
N ILE A 182 -1.24 -13.29 -2.15
CA ILE A 182 -0.06 -12.50 -2.54
C ILE A 182 1.22 -13.32 -2.40
N ALA A 183 1.38 -14.06 -1.30
CA ALA A 183 2.54 -14.92 -1.09
C ALA A 183 2.71 -15.95 -2.20
N ALA A 184 1.59 -16.53 -2.65
CA ALA A 184 1.59 -17.44 -3.78
C ALA A 184 1.99 -16.76 -5.09
N ALA A 185 1.46 -15.57 -5.36
CA ALA A 185 1.83 -14.80 -6.55
C ALA A 185 3.31 -14.39 -6.56
N VAL A 186 3.82 -13.93 -5.42
CA VAL A 186 5.23 -13.55 -5.25
C VAL A 186 6.14 -14.77 -5.41
N GLY A 187 5.79 -15.90 -4.78
CA GLY A 187 6.55 -17.15 -4.92
C GLY A 187 6.58 -17.69 -6.35
N ALA A 188 5.53 -17.42 -7.13
CA ALA A 188 5.46 -17.76 -8.55
C ALA A 188 6.16 -16.74 -9.47
N THR A 189 6.69 -15.64 -8.92
CA THR A 189 7.36 -14.57 -9.67
C THR A 189 8.87 -14.58 -9.35
N PRO A 190 9.72 -15.24 -10.17
CA PRO A 190 11.14 -15.42 -9.87
C PRO A 190 11.88 -14.10 -9.61
N ALA A 191 11.54 -13.06 -10.37
CA ALA A 191 12.15 -11.74 -10.23
C ALA A 191 12.04 -11.16 -8.81
N ILE A 192 10.98 -11.50 -8.06
CA ILE A 192 10.76 -11.02 -6.69
C ILE A 192 11.24 -12.06 -5.68
N ALA A 193 10.98 -13.34 -5.93
CA ALA A 193 11.39 -14.43 -5.03
C ALA A 193 12.92 -14.47 -4.85
N GLU A 194 13.66 -14.26 -5.93
CA GLU A 194 15.13 -14.30 -5.99
C GLU A 194 15.78 -12.92 -5.78
N ALA A 195 14.98 -11.89 -5.57
CA ALA A 195 15.48 -10.54 -5.36
C ALA A 195 16.34 -10.42 -4.10
N SER A 196 17.29 -9.48 -4.14
CA SER A 196 18.10 -9.12 -2.97
C SER A 196 17.26 -8.50 -1.86
N ASP A 197 17.78 -8.53 -0.63
CA ASP A 197 17.14 -7.89 0.52
C ASP A 197 16.85 -6.40 0.29
N ALA A 198 17.76 -5.68 -0.39
CA ALA A 198 17.58 -4.27 -0.70
C ALA A 198 16.39 -4.05 -1.65
N GLN A 199 16.27 -4.87 -2.70
CA GLN A 199 15.17 -4.80 -3.65
C GLN A 199 13.83 -5.16 -3.01
N LYS A 200 13.81 -6.21 -2.17
CA LYS A 200 12.62 -6.60 -1.39
C LYS A 200 12.21 -5.49 -0.43
N GLN A 201 13.19 -4.86 0.24
CA GLN A 201 12.95 -3.75 1.15
C GLN A 201 12.35 -2.53 0.43
N GLU A 202 12.90 -2.16 -0.72
CA GLU A 202 12.39 -1.06 -1.53
C GLU A 202 10.92 -1.25 -1.91
N LEU A 203 10.58 -2.43 -2.43
CA LEU A 203 9.20 -2.76 -2.77
C LEU A 203 8.29 -2.74 -1.54
N ALA A 204 8.67 -3.41 -0.45
CA ALA A 204 7.84 -3.51 0.75
C ALA A 204 7.60 -2.13 1.40
N GLU A 205 8.64 -1.31 1.54
CA GLU A 205 8.51 0.02 2.12
C GLU A 205 7.68 0.96 1.24
N ALA A 206 7.77 0.84 -0.09
CA ALA A 206 6.88 1.55 -1.01
C ALA A 206 5.41 1.21 -0.74
N MET A 207 5.08 -0.08 -0.62
CA MET A 207 3.71 -0.53 -0.38
C MET A 207 3.17 -0.09 0.98
N ILE A 208 4.00 -0.13 2.03
CA ILE A 208 3.61 0.33 3.36
C ILE A 208 3.34 1.84 3.35
N VAL A 209 4.22 2.64 2.76
CA VAL A 209 4.00 4.10 2.64
C VAL A 209 2.74 4.39 1.81
N GLN A 210 2.51 3.64 0.73
CA GLN A 210 1.27 3.72 -0.08
C GLN A 210 0.01 3.42 0.71
N ALA A 211 0.01 2.35 1.49
CA ALA A 211 -1.11 2.08 2.37
C ALA A 211 -1.35 3.24 3.35
N ILE A 212 -0.27 3.84 3.89
CA ILE A 212 -0.35 4.91 4.90
C ILE A 212 -1.06 6.12 4.32
N LEU A 213 -0.60 6.56 3.16
CA LEU A 213 -1.22 7.70 2.50
C LEU A 213 -2.68 7.40 2.12
N VAL A 214 -2.98 6.22 1.56
CA VAL A 214 -4.35 5.83 1.22
C VAL A 214 -5.29 5.95 2.42
N SER A 215 -4.96 5.36 3.59
CA SER A 215 -5.88 5.44 4.74
C SER A 215 -5.98 6.85 5.32
N GLN A 216 -4.90 7.64 5.30
CA GLN A 216 -4.95 9.05 5.73
C GLN A 216 -5.90 9.87 4.85
N TYR A 217 -5.89 9.64 3.54
CA TYR A 217 -6.81 10.31 2.62
C TYR A 217 -8.26 9.89 2.82
N VAL A 218 -8.53 8.60 3.06
CA VAL A 218 -9.89 8.13 3.38
C VAL A 218 -10.39 8.80 4.68
N GLU A 219 -9.55 8.87 5.71
CA GLU A 219 -9.92 9.53 6.98
C GLU A 219 -10.20 11.02 6.78
N ALA A 220 -9.32 11.74 6.08
CA ALA A 220 -9.51 13.17 5.78
C ALA A 220 -10.81 13.45 5.01
N ALA A 221 -11.28 12.47 4.23
CA ALA A 221 -12.51 12.56 3.45
C ALA A 221 -13.79 12.19 4.22
N GLN A 222 -13.74 11.78 5.50
CA GLN A 222 -14.90 11.26 6.25
C GLN A 222 -16.09 12.24 6.45
N GLY A 223 -15.96 13.51 6.09
CA GLY A 223 -17.06 14.48 6.10
C GLY A 223 -17.36 15.12 4.74
N ASP A 224 -16.63 14.72 3.70
CA ASP A 224 -16.67 15.35 2.38
C ASP A 224 -16.91 14.29 1.29
N PRO A 225 -18.16 14.13 0.83
CA PRO A 225 -18.49 13.17 -0.22
C PRO A 225 -17.87 13.47 -1.59
N ALA A 226 -17.48 14.71 -1.86
CA ALA A 226 -16.79 15.04 -3.10
C ALA A 226 -15.34 14.58 -3.01
N LEU A 227 -14.66 14.88 -1.90
CA LEU A 227 -13.31 14.40 -1.65
C LEU A 227 -13.24 12.88 -1.57
N MET A 228 -14.20 12.23 -0.92
CA MET A 228 -14.23 10.76 -0.81
C MET A 228 -14.30 10.08 -2.18
N ARG A 229 -15.08 10.63 -3.13
CA ARG A 229 -15.13 10.10 -4.51
C ARG A 229 -13.77 10.22 -5.21
N GLN A 230 -13.05 11.32 -5.01
CA GLN A 230 -11.71 11.49 -5.56
C GLN A 230 -10.72 10.47 -4.97
N VAL A 231 -10.78 10.20 -3.66
CA VAL A 231 -9.96 9.17 -3.01
C VAL A 231 -10.28 7.78 -3.56
N GLN A 232 -11.57 7.45 -3.74
CA GLN A 232 -12.01 6.20 -4.35
C GLN A 232 -11.46 6.02 -5.78
N ASP A 233 -11.52 7.07 -6.61
CA ASP A 233 -11.01 7.07 -7.99
C ASP A 233 -9.49 6.92 -8.05
N ALA A 234 -8.77 7.63 -7.18
CA ALA A 234 -7.32 7.53 -7.09
C ALA A 234 -6.86 6.13 -6.64
N ALA A 235 -7.49 5.54 -5.63
CA ALA A 235 -7.16 4.20 -5.15
C ALA A 235 -7.35 3.15 -6.25
N ALA A 236 -8.47 3.21 -6.99
CA ALA A 236 -8.73 2.30 -8.11
C ALA A 236 -7.73 2.50 -9.26
N THR A 237 -7.48 3.75 -9.65
CA THR A 237 -6.52 4.08 -10.71
C THR A 237 -5.13 3.59 -10.36
N GLY A 238 -4.75 3.70 -9.09
CA GLY A 238 -3.42 3.31 -8.69
C GLY A 238 -3.15 1.82 -8.62
N ALA A 239 -4.12 1.07 -8.10
CA ALA A 239 -4.07 -0.38 -8.19
C ALA A 239 -4.04 -0.85 -9.65
N LYS A 240 -4.79 -0.18 -10.54
CA LYS A 240 -4.77 -0.49 -11.97
C LYS A 240 -3.42 -0.19 -12.62
N ALA A 241 -2.76 0.90 -12.29
CA ALA A 241 -1.45 1.19 -12.86
C ALA A 241 -0.34 0.28 -12.33
N SER A 242 -0.34 0.03 -11.02
CA SER A 242 0.72 -0.70 -10.33
C SER A 242 0.60 -2.22 -10.47
N PHE A 243 -0.64 -2.74 -10.54
CA PHE A 243 -0.91 -4.18 -10.53
C PHE A 243 -1.77 -4.65 -11.71
N ASP A 244 -2.16 -3.77 -12.63
CA ASP A 244 -3.07 -4.06 -13.75
C ASP A 244 -4.46 -4.57 -13.32
N ILE A 245 -4.85 -4.33 -12.07
CA ILE A 245 -6.09 -4.82 -11.45
C ILE A 245 -7.06 -3.67 -11.18
N ASP A 246 -8.33 -3.86 -11.52
CA ASP A 246 -9.41 -2.99 -11.06
C ASP A 246 -9.99 -3.52 -9.75
N LEU A 247 -9.73 -2.83 -8.64
CA LEU A 247 -10.21 -3.25 -7.31
C LEU A 247 -11.73 -3.12 -7.15
N ARG A 248 -12.41 -2.39 -8.04
CA ARG A 248 -13.87 -2.22 -8.00
C ARG A 248 -14.60 -3.46 -8.49
N THR A 249 -13.95 -4.29 -9.29
CA THR A 249 -14.52 -5.54 -9.81
C THR A 249 -14.21 -6.73 -8.91
N LEU A 250 -13.53 -6.52 -7.79
CA LEU A 250 -13.11 -7.59 -6.88
C LEU A 250 -13.82 -7.51 -5.54
N ASP A 251 -14.04 -8.67 -4.93
CA ASP A 251 -14.48 -8.85 -3.56
C ASP A 251 -13.31 -9.28 -2.66
N LEU A 252 -13.27 -8.70 -1.46
CA LEU A 252 -12.38 -9.10 -0.38
C LEU A 252 -13.07 -10.17 0.45
N SER A 253 -12.43 -11.33 0.58
CA SER A 253 -12.94 -12.47 1.33
C SER A 253 -11.83 -13.18 2.09
N PRO A 254 -12.15 -14.16 2.96
CA PRO A 254 -11.13 -15.04 3.54
C PRO A 254 -10.34 -15.86 2.51
N ARG A 255 -10.74 -15.86 1.23
CA ARG A 255 -9.99 -16.48 0.11
C ARG A 255 -9.15 -15.47 -0.69
N GLY A 256 -9.00 -14.25 -0.18
CA GLY A 256 -8.32 -13.14 -0.84
C GLY A 256 -9.25 -12.29 -1.71
N LEU A 257 -8.64 -11.54 -2.62
CA LEU A 257 -9.26 -10.69 -3.63
C LEU A 257 -9.67 -11.53 -4.85
N ARG A 258 -10.96 -11.65 -5.12
CA ARG A 258 -11.51 -12.46 -6.22
C ARG A 258 -12.50 -11.65 -7.04
N ALA A 259 -12.64 -11.97 -8.32
CA ALA A 259 -13.69 -11.38 -9.14
C ALA A 259 -15.07 -11.68 -8.51
N GLN A 260 -15.96 -10.71 -8.59
CA GLN A 260 -17.38 -10.85 -8.25
C GLN A 260 -18.07 -11.93 -9.09
#